data_AF-A0A723Y133-F1
#
_entry.id   AF-A0A723Y133-F1
#
_cell.length_a   1.000
_cell.length_b   1.000
_cell.length_c   1.000
_cell.angle_alpha   90.00
_cell.angle_beta   90.00
_cell.angle_gamma   90.00
#
_symmetry.space_group_name_H-M   'P 1'
#
loop_
_entity.id
_entity.type
_entity.pdbx_description
1 polymer ?
#
loop_
_entity_poly.entity_id
_entity_poly.type
_entity_poly.pdbx_seq_one_letter_code
_entity_poly.pdbx_strand_id
1 'polypeptide(L)'
;MQTQKEITVGQIWEEVDPRLIRKVRVVEVASLEGPKGILIENVESGRKNWASSSRFNGKRGGYRLIWGQFGYRKLGDAANLLI
;
A
#
# COMPACT_ATOMS: atom_id res chain seq x y z
N MET A 1 -8.71 17.67 -8.28
CA MET A 1 -7.86 16.52 -8.62
C MET A 1 -7.54 15.78 -7.32
N GLN A 2 -8.01 14.54 -7.18
CA GLN A 2 -7.82 13.77 -5.95
C GLN A 2 -6.40 13.20 -5.99
N THR A 3 -5.54 13.64 -5.08
CA THR A 3 -4.16 13.19 -4.94
C THR A 3 -4.16 11.66 -4.77
N GLN A 4 -3.79 10.92 -5.80
CA GLN A 4 -3.61 9.47 -5.68
C GLN A 4 -2.46 9.26 -4.70
N LYS A 5 -2.75 8.77 -3.48
CA LYS A 5 -1.71 8.37 -2.54
C LYS A 5 -0.91 7.25 -3.20
N GLU A 6 0.41 7.42 -3.28
CA GLU A 6 1.31 6.42 -3.88
C GLU A 6 1.20 5.10 -3.11
N ILE A 7 0.92 4.01 -3.82
CA ILE A 7 0.84 2.66 -3.26
C ILE A 7 2.24 2.08 -3.26
N THR A 8 2.79 1.77 -2.10
CA THR A 8 4.16 1.27 -1.95
C THR A 8 4.20 -0.04 -1.19
N VAL A 9 5.21 -0.87 -1.48
CA VAL A 9 5.45 -2.13 -0.77
C VAL A 9 5.67 -1.87 0.72
N GLY A 10 5.13 -2.74 1.57
CA GLY A 10 5.21 -2.65 3.02
C GLY A 10 4.09 -1.84 3.67
N GLN A 11 3.32 -1.06 2.91
CA GLN A 11 2.14 -0.37 3.44
C GLN A 11 1.10 -1.37 3.96
N ILE A 12 0.45 -1.03 5.06
CA ILE A 12 -0.68 -1.74 5.64
C ILE A 12 -1.95 -0.92 5.43
N TRP A 13 -2.95 -1.57 4.88
CA TRP A 13 -4.24 -1.01 4.57
C TRP A 13 -5.36 -1.83 5.22
N GLU A 14 -6.46 -1.18 5.55
CA GLU A 14 -7.62 -1.80 6.18
C GLU A 14 -8.84 -1.73 5.27
N GLU A 15 -9.61 -2.82 5.17
CA GLU A 15 -10.84 -2.88 4.39
C GLU A 15 -11.87 -1.92 4.95
N VAL A 16 -12.41 -1.06 4.08
CA VAL A 16 -13.46 -0.11 4.44
C VAL A 16 -14.80 -0.81 4.26
N ASP A 17 -15.08 -1.80 5.10
CA ASP A 17 -16.40 -2.37 5.27
C ASP A 17 -16.65 -2.60 6.76
N PRO A 18 -17.70 -2.00 7.36
CA PRO A 18 -17.94 -2.16 8.80
C PRO A 18 -18.24 -3.59 9.23
N ARG A 19 -18.52 -4.50 8.28
CA ARG A 19 -18.77 -5.92 8.56
C ARG A 19 -17.50 -6.77 8.50
N LEU A 20 -16.40 -6.23 7.98
CA LEU A 20 -15.16 -6.96 7.75
C LEU A 20 -14.00 -6.24 8.45
N ILE A 21 -13.43 -6.88 9.47
CA ILE A 21 -12.18 -6.42 10.06
C ILE A 21 -11.07 -7.15 9.32
N ARG A 22 -10.55 -6.53 8.25
CA ARG A 22 -9.47 -7.11 7.45
C ARG A 22 -8.37 -6.10 7.21
N LYS A 23 -7.14 -6.51 7.53
CA LYS A 23 -5.91 -5.77 7.21
C LYS A 23 -5.10 -6.50 6.16
N VAL A 24 -4.51 -5.73 5.25
CA VAL A 24 -3.70 -6.24 4.16
C VAL A 24 -2.39 -5.48 4.05
N ARG A 25 -1.29 -6.19 3.83
CA ARG A 25 0.02 -5.63 3.53
C ARG A 25 0.23 -5.64 2.02
N VAL A 26 0.73 -4.55 1.45
CA VAL A 26 1.21 -4.52 0.05
C VAL A 26 2.54 -5.26 0.00
N VAL A 27 2.59 -6.33 -0.79
CA VAL A 27 3.80 -7.16 -0.97
C VAL A 27 4.51 -6.81 -2.28
N GLU A 28 3.74 -6.47 -3.32
CA GLU A 28 4.27 -6.16 -4.65
C GLU A 28 3.36 -5.16 -5.36
N VAL A 29 3.96 -4.30 -6.19
CA VAL A 29 3.28 -3.38 -7.10
C VAL A 29 3.78 -3.68 -8.50
N ALA A 30 3.06 -4.52 -9.24
CA ALA A 30 3.39 -4.90 -10.61
C ALA A 30 2.85 -3.89 -11.63
N SER A 31 1.67 -3.33 -11.36
CA SER A 31 1.04 -2.30 -12.20
C SER A 31 0.10 -1.44 -11.37
N LEU A 32 0.03 -0.15 -11.69
CA LEU A 32 -1.03 0.74 -11.19
C LEU A 32 -2.25 0.77 -12.12
N GLU A 33 -2.13 0.15 -13.30
CA GLU A 33 -3.17 0.06 -14.31
C GLU A 33 -3.76 -1.35 -14.36
N GLY A 34 -5.09 -1.45 -14.42
CA GLY A 34 -5.81 -2.71 -14.59
C GLY A 34 -6.30 -3.38 -13.28
N PRO A 35 -6.91 -4.58 -13.43
CA PRO A 35 -7.67 -5.20 -12.35
C PRO A 35 -6.84 -5.98 -11.32
N LYS A 36 -5.56 -6.32 -11.62
CA LYS A 36 -4.71 -7.19 -10.78
C LYS A 36 -3.24 -6.71 -10.78
N GLY A 37 -3.03 -5.51 -10.28
CA GLY A 37 -1.71 -4.87 -10.29
C GLY A 37 -0.97 -4.89 -8.95
N ILE A 38 -1.67 -5.15 -7.85
CA ILE A 38 -1.11 -5.08 -6.50
C ILE A 38 -1.23 -6.44 -5.81
N LEU A 39 -0.11 -7.03 -5.39
CA LEU A 39 -0.13 -8.23 -4.57
C LEU A 39 -0.30 -7.82 -3.12
N ILE A 40 -1.36 -8.33 -2.50
CA ILE A 40 -1.67 -8.09 -1.09
C ILE A 40 -1.61 -9.39 -0.30
N GLU A 41 -1.13 -9.28 0.93
CA GLU A 41 -1.14 -10.35 1.92
C GLU A 41 -2.10 -9.99 3.04
N ASN A 42 -3.05 -10.87 3.37
CA ASN A 42 -3.85 -10.71 4.57
C ASN A 42 -2.95 -10.84 5.81
N VAL A 43 -2.96 -9.81 6.66
CA VAL A 43 -2.02 -9.71 7.81
C VAL A 43 -2.24 -10.83 8.84
N GLU A 44 -3.47 -11.30 9.01
CA GLU A 44 -3.82 -12.33 10.01
C GLU A 44 -3.60 -13.75 9.49
N SER A 45 -4.00 -14.01 8.24
CA SER A 45 -3.98 -15.37 7.66
C SER A 45 -2.78 -15.67 6.76
N GLY A 46 -1.98 -14.65 6.39
CA GLY A 46 -0.87 -14.79 5.44
C GLY A 46 -1.29 -15.07 3.99
N ARG A 47 -2.60 -15.17 3.70
CA ARG A 47 -3.09 -15.47 2.35
C ARG A 47 -2.80 -14.30 1.40
N LYS A 48 -2.18 -14.62 0.28
CA LYS A 48 -1.85 -13.67 -0.78
C LYS A 48 -2.92 -13.66 -1.87
N ASN A 49 -3.24 -12.48 -2.39
CA ASN A 49 -4.18 -12.28 -3.48
C ASN A 49 -3.80 -11.04 -4.29
N TRP A 50 -4.14 -11.03 -5.58
CA TRP A 50 -4.01 -9.84 -6.42
C TRP A 50 -5.23 -8.94 -6.30
N ALA A 51 -4.99 -7.62 -6.27
CA ALA A 51 -6.02 -6.59 -6.23
C ALA A 51 -5.73 -5.49 -7.26
N SER A 52 -6.80 -4.78 -7.65
CA SER A 52 -6.67 -3.55 -8.44
C SER A 52 -6.20 -2.40 -7.55
N SER A 53 -5.34 -1.53 -8.09
CA SER A 53 -4.94 -0.25 -7.47
C SER A 53 -6.16 0.62 -7.12
N SER A 54 -7.26 0.51 -7.88
CA SER A 54 -8.51 1.24 -7.64
C SER A 54 -9.15 0.95 -6.29
N ARG A 55 -8.83 -0.19 -5.64
CA ARG A 55 -9.31 -0.50 -4.28
C ARG A 55 -8.64 0.37 -3.22
N PHE A 56 -7.48 0.96 -3.47
CA PHE A 56 -6.71 1.73 -2.48
C PHE A 56 -7.16 3.20 -2.44
N ASN A 57 -8.44 3.41 -2.11
CA ASN A 57 -9.12 4.70 -2.28
C ASN A 57 -9.83 5.23 -1.01
N GLY A 58 -9.81 4.49 0.09
CA GLY A 58 -10.45 4.85 1.36
C GLY A 58 -12.00 4.85 1.34
N LYS A 59 -12.63 4.37 0.27
CA LYS A 59 -14.10 4.27 0.12
C LYS A 59 -14.60 2.87 0.45
N ARG A 60 -15.90 2.75 0.72
CA ARG A 60 -16.54 1.47 1.04
C ARG A 60 -16.24 0.40 -0.03
N GLY A 61 -15.84 -0.80 0.41
CA GLY A 61 -15.41 -1.89 -0.48
C GLY A 61 -13.97 -1.76 -1.00
N GLY A 62 -13.30 -0.65 -0.70
CA GLY A 62 -11.87 -0.45 -0.90
C GLY A 62 -11.07 -0.63 0.39
N TYR A 63 -9.88 -0.05 0.40
CA TYR A 63 -8.95 -0.06 1.51
C TYR A 63 -8.55 1.36 1.90
N ARG A 64 -8.37 1.61 3.20
CA ARG A 64 -7.81 2.85 3.76
C ARG A 64 -6.40 2.60 4.29
N LEU A 65 -5.47 3.52 4.01
CA LEU A 65 -4.10 3.43 4.52
C LEU A 65 -4.12 3.62 6.03
N ILE A 66 -3.57 2.67 6.78
CA ILE A 66 -3.44 2.75 8.24
C ILE A 66 -1.99 2.82 8.69
N TRP A 67 -1.06 2.25 7.92
CA TRP A 67 0.36 2.38 8.17
C TRP A 67 1.16 2.32 6.88
N GLY A 68 2.17 3.15 6.75
CA GLY A 68 3.01 3.17 5.58
C GLY A 68 4.17 4.12 5.76
N GLN A 69 5.29 3.79 5.12
CA GLN A 69 6.38 4.74 4.91
C GLN A 69 5.86 5.87 4.02
N PHE A 70 5.32 6.94 4.62
CA PHE A 70 5.43 8.25 3.99
C PHE A 70 6.93 8.49 3.82
N GLY A 71 7.36 8.72 2.59
CA GLY A 71 8.76 8.67 2.18
C GLY A 71 9.70 9.16 3.27
N TYR A 72 10.60 8.27 3.72
CA TYR A 72 11.86 8.77 4.23
C TYR A 72 12.47 9.53 3.05
N ARG A 73 12.40 10.88 3.08
CA ARG A 73 13.49 11.64 2.50
C ARG A 73 14.73 11.01 3.10
N LYS A 74 15.56 10.45 2.23
CA LYS A 74 16.87 9.90 2.56
C LYS A 74 17.66 11.04 3.22
N LEU A 75 17.56 11.20 4.54
CA LEU A 75 18.53 11.94 5.34
C LEU A 75 19.73 11.00 5.41
N GLY A 76 20.56 11.01 4.37
CA GLY A 76 21.69 10.10 4.28
C GLY A 76 22.15 9.77 2.86
N ASP A 77 22.15 10.72 1.94
CA ASP A 77 23.27 10.82 1.00
C ASP A 77 24.34 11.71 1.64
N ALA A 78 24.92 11.23 2.74
CA ALA A 78 26.26 11.65 3.15
C ALA A 78 27.23 10.60 2.58
N ALA A 79 27.24 10.50 1.24
CA ALA A 79 28.41 9.98 0.57
C ALA A 79 29.50 11.03 0.75
N ASN A 80 30.60 10.62 1.40
CA ASN A 80 31.94 11.20 1.33
C ASN A 80 32.06 12.52 0.54
N LEU A 81 32.24 13.62 1.28
CA LEU A 81 33.07 14.72 0.81
C LEU A 81 34.36 14.70 1.62
N LEU A 82 35.40 14.22 0.95
CA LEU A 82 36.82 14.43 1.23
C LEU A 82 37.08 15.87 1.66
N ILE A 83 37.72 16.06 2.83
CA ILE A 83 39.01 16.75 3.01
C ILE A 83 39.73 16.10 4.20
#